data_AF-A0A2N2FPR5-F1
#
_entry.id   AF-A0A2N2FPR5-F1
#
_cell.length_a   1.000
_cell.length_b   1.000
_cell.length_c   1.000
_cell.angle_alpha   90.00
_cell.angle_beta   90.00
_cell.angle_gamma   90.00
#
_symmetry.space_group_name_H-M   'P 1'
#
loop_
_entity.id
_entity.type
_entity.pdbx_description
1 polymer ?
#
loop_
_entity_poly.entity_id
_entity_poly.type
_entity_poly.pdbx_seq_one_letter_code
_entity_poly.pdbx_strand_id
1 'polypeptide(L)'
;MPVVSTIVDEDRQILLVKRDRAPHKGLWCLPTGFAEAGESIQDAALRELHEETGIKGKITRLLDVDSYKSRFYGDLLFLTFVAEKTGGRVRAGDDSAQARFCPIDEIPPLAFRPNNRALSAYIKSKKDYWAILDSISHPDDAMTTKRKGANALTRRLINDISKNKEKMIEQWIADMTANPSTAEYRHTETRTLYNICDRIISQITLWLGHAYDIERIKIFYTKLGSERNKAGAKISGVLSALSLIRKHIWDVALSQGTLQKNLDLYMTFELQRRMTIFFDLAIFYITRGYEK
;
A
#
# COMPACT_ATOMS: atom_id res chain seq x y z
N MET A 1 37.21 4.54 -5.15
CA MET A 1 36.62 5.75 -5.77
C MET A 1 35.10 5.72 -5.63
N PRO A 2 34.43 6.87 -5.42
CA PRO A 2 32.97 6.94 -5.38
C PRO A 2 32.36 6.78 -6.78
N VAL A 3 31.35 5.93 -6.88
CA VAL A 3 30.51 5.73 -8.05
C VAL A 3 29.08 6.00 -7.65
N VAL A 4 28.38 6.79 -8.43
CA VAL A 4 26.97 7.13 -8.18
C VAL A 4 26.07 6.33 -9.09
N SER A 5 24.91 5.95 -8.58
CA SER A 5 23.85 5.30 -9.35
C SER A 5 22.52 5.96 -9.04
N THR A 6 21.63 6.03 -10.02
CA THR A 6 20.31 6.64 -9.83
C THR A 6 19.19 5.68 -10.22
N ILE A 7 18.23 5.46 -9.32
CA ILE A 7 16.96 4.82 -9.63
C ILE A 7 15.95 5.92 -9.97
N VAL A 8 15.41 5.85 -11.18
CA VAL A 8 14.25 6.62 -11.62
C VAL A 8 13.14 5.64 -11.92
N ASP A 9 11.99 5.82 -11.28
CA ASP A 9 10.79 5.01 -11.42
C ASP A 9 9.68 5.88 -12.01
N GLU A 10 9.14 5.47 -13.15
CA GLU A 10 7.97 6.05 -13.80
C GLU A 10 7.00 4.89 -14.08
N ASP A 11 5.83 4.89 -13.43
CA ASP A 11 4.79 3.86 -13.61
C ASP A 11 5.27 2.41 -13.49
N ARG A 12 6.10 2.09 -12.48
CA ARG A 12 6.72 0.76 -12.26
C ARG A 12 7.67 0.35 -13.37
N GLN A 13 8.20 1.32 -14.10
CA GLN A 13 9.27 1.11 -15.03
C GLN A 13 10.51 1.81 -14.50
N ILE A 14 11.61 1.07 -14.47
CA ILE A 14 12.90 1.57 -13.99
C ILE A 14 13.72 2.00 -15.19
N LEU A 15 14.25 3.23 -15.14
CA LEU A 15 15.16 3.72 -16.16
C LEU A 15 16.48 2.95 -16.08
N LEU A 16 16.84 2.30 -17.18
CA LEU A 16 18.10 1.58 -17.34
C LEU A 16 18.86 2.13 -18.54
N VAL A 17 20.18 2.02 -18.47
CA VAL A 17 21.12 2.37 -19.54
C VAL A 17 21.91 1.14 -19.97
N LYS A 18 22.23 1.06 -21.26
CA LYS A 18 23.02 -0.03 -21.83
C LYS A 18 24.46 0.43 -21.99
N ARG A 19 25.39 -0.30 -21.38
CA ARG A 19 26.80 0.06 -21.37
C ARG A 19 27.42 -0.03 -22.77
N ASP A 20 28.12 1.02 -23.18
CA ASP A 20 28.86 1.09 -24.45
C ASP A 20 30.34 0.67 -24.31
N ARG A 21 30.86 0.59 -23.08
CA ARG A 21 32.28 0.36 -22.73
C ARG A 21 32.50 -0.81 -21.78
N ALA A 22 33.73 -1.32 -21.79
CA ALA A 22 34.19 -2.30 -20.83
C ALA A 22 34.35 -1.68 -19.42
N PRO A 23 34.24 -2.48 -18.33
CA PRO A 23 33.76 -3.86 -18.30
C PRO A 23 32.25 -3.95 -18.61
N HIS A 24 31.74 -5.15 -18.90
CA HIS A 24 30.31 -5.41 -19.08
C HIS A 24 29.65 -4.64 -20.25
N LYS A 25 30.39 -4.39 -21.32
CA LYS A 25 29.85 -3.79 -22.55
C LYS A 25 28.63 -4.58 -23.05
N GLY A 26 27.55 -3.88 -23.39
CA GLY A 26 26.30 -4.44 -23.87
C GLY A 26 25.32 -4.89 -22.78
N LEU A 27 25.73 -4.94 -21.50
CA LEU A 27 24.83 -5.20 -20.38
C LEU A 27 24.14 -3.92 -19.91
N TRP A 28 23.01 -4.09 -19.23
CA TRP A 28 22.23 -2.98 -18.65
C TRP A 28 22.73 -2.61 -17.26
N CYS A 29 22.58 -1.35 -16.86
CA CYS A 29 22.77 -0.91 -15.48
C CYS A 29 21.81 0.23 -15.16
N LEU A 30 21.77 0.63 -13.88
CA LEU A 30 21.18 1.94 -13.54
C LEU A 30 22.05 3.03 -14.17
N PRO A 31 21.51 4.22 -14.47
CA PRO A 31 22.30 5.40 -14.77
C PRO A 31 23.41 5.56 -13.72
N THR A 32 24.67 5.53 -14.15
CA THR A 32 25.80 5.37 -13.23
C THR A 32 27.11 5.90 -13.78
N GLY A 33 27.88 6.58 -12.93
CA GLY A 33 29.20 7.08 -13.30
C GLY A 33 30.03 7.48 -12.10
N PHE A 34 31.23 7.98 -12.37
CA PHE A 34 32.16 8.40 -11.32
C PHE A 34 31.85 9.82 -10.89
N ALA A 35 31.97 10.10 -9.59
CA ALA A 35 31.96 11.48 -9.14
C ALA A 35 33.29 12.16 -9.50
N GLU A 36 33.20 13.39 -9.99
CA GLU A 36 34.33 14.24 -10.35
C GLU A 36 34.80 15.10 -9.17
N ALA A 37 36.00 15.66 -9.29
CA ALA A 37 36.53 16.55 -8.28
C ALA A 37 35.79 17.89 -8.29
N GLY A 38 35.28 18.32 -7.13
CA GLY A 38 34.63 19.62 -6.97
C GLY A 38 33.10 19.62 -7.09
N GLU A 39 32.48 18.47 -7.37
CA GLU A 39 31.03 18.30 -7.33
C GLU A 39 30.55 17.52 -6.09
N SER A 40 29.30 17.72 -5.68
CA SER A 40 28.68 16.87 -4.66
C SER A 40 28.30 15.52 -5.25
N ILE A 41 28.16 14.49 -4.42
CA ILE A 41 27.72 13.16 -4.86
C ILE A 41 26.31 13.22 -5.48
N GLN A 42 25.44 14.11 -4.98
CA GLN A 42 24.12 14.32 -5.53
C GLN A 42 24.18 14.99 -6.91
N ASP A 43 25.05 15.98 -7.09
CA ASP A 43 25.25 16.65 -8.37
C ASP A 43 25.81 15.67 -9.41
N ALA A 44 26.80 14.86 -9.02
CA ALA A 44 27.33 13.78 -9.85
C ALA A 44 26.20 12.84 -10.31
N ALA A 45 25.33 12.39 -9.38
CA ALA A 45 24.25 11.47 -9.71
C ALA A 45 23.22 12.07 -10.69
N LEU A 46 22.95 13.38 -10.59
CA LEU A 46 22.05 14.10 -11.50
C LEU A 46 22.70 14.41 -12.84
N ARG A 47 24.00 14.73 -12.86
CA ARG A 47 24.81 14.91 -14.07
C ARG A 47 24.83 13.62 -14.90
N GLU A 48 25.23 12.52 -14.30
CA GLU A 48 25.29 11.20 -14.96
C GLU A 48 23.90 10.77 -15.47
N LEU A 49 22.85 10.96 -14.67
CA LEU A 49 21.47 10.71 -15.10
C LEU A 49 21.15 11.50 -16.37
N HIS A 50 21.46 12.79 -16.40
CA HIS A 50 21.17 13.65 -17.54
C HIS A 50 22.02 13.32 -18.76
N GLU A 51 23.31 13.07 -18.60
CA GLU A 51 24.24 12.76 -19.69
C GLU A 51 23.90 11.43 -20.38
N GLU A 52 23.61 10.38 -19.60
CA GLU A 52 23.35 9.05 -20.17
C GLU A 52 21.93 8.89 -20.74
N THR A 53 20.97 9.67 -20.24
CA THR A 53 19.54 9.42 -20.55
C THR A 53 18.77 10.63 -21.09
N GLY A 54 19.30 11.84 -20.91
CA GLY A 54 18.58 13.09 -21.17
C GLY A 54 17.49 13.43 -20.13
N ILE A 55 17.39 12.66 -19.05
CA ILE A 55 16.40 12.88 -17.98
C ILE A 55 16.93 13.88 -16.96
N LYS A 56 16.05 14.82 -16.58
CA LYS A 56 16.28 15.71 -15.44
C LYS A 56 15.52 15.17 -14.24
N GLY A 57 16.15 15.22 -13.08
CA GLY A 57 15.54 14.72 -11.86
C GLY A 57 15.92 15.54 -10.63
N LYS A 58 15.27 15.19 -9.52
CA LYS A 58 15.56 15.69 -8.19
C LYS A 58 15.82 14.50 -7.27
N ILE A 59 16.96 14.48 -6.59
CA ILE A 59 17.27 13.46 -5.60
C ILE A 59 16.27 13.55 -4.45
N THR A 60 15.60 12.44 -4.15
CA THR A 60 14.65 12.34 -3.04
C THR A 60 15.29 11.74 -1.79
N ARG A 61 16.18 10.76 -1.97
CA ARG A 61 16.92 10.10 -0.87
C ARG A 61 18.10 9.28 -1.38
N LEU A 62 19.07 9.04 -0.49
CA LEU A 62 20.02 7.94 -0.61
C LEU A 62 19.30 6.62 -0.31
N LEU A 63 19.52 5.60 -1.14
CA LEU A 63 18.87 4.29 -1.00
C LEU A 63 19.81 3.23 -0.45
N ASP A 64 21.01 3.11 -1.00
CA ASP A 64 21.95 2.05 -0.65
C ASP A 64 23.40 2.50 -0.83
N VAL A 65 24.28 1.88 -0.04
CA VAL A 65 25.73 2.04 -0.12
C VAL A 65 26.37 0.65 -0.13
N ASP A 66 27.17 0.35 -1.16
CA ASP A 66 27.83 -0.96 -1.32
C ASP A 66 29.28 -0.80 -1.78
N SER A 67 30.16 -1.63 -1.24
CA SER A 67 31.56 -1.71 -1.67
C SER A 67 31.69 -2.77 -2.76
N TYR A 68 32.40 -2.45 -3.83
CA TYR A 68 32.60 -3.35 -4.97
C TYR A 68 34.06 -3.38 -5.40
N LYS A 69 34.63 -4.60 -5.47
CA LYS A 69 36.00 -4.80 -5.94
C LYS A 69 36.00 -5.01 -7.45
N SER A 70 36.51 -4.03 -8.18
CA SER A 70 36.68 -4.10 -9.63
C SER A 70 38.12 -4.51 -9.96
N ARG A 71 38.29 -5.50 -10.84
CA ARG A 71 39.61 -5.83 -11.40
C ARG A 71 40.17 -4.71 -12.28
N PHE A 72 39.31 -3.84 -12.80
CA PHE A 72 39.69 -2.74 -13.71
C PHE A 72 39.95 -1.42 -12.97
N TYR A 73 39.21 -1.15 -11.90
CA TYR A 73 39.22 0.16 -11.22
C TYR A 73 39.59 0.09 -9.73
N GLY A 74 39.93 -1.11 -9.21
CA GLY A 74 40.19 -1.31 -7.78
C GLY A 74 38.93 -1.23 -6.93
N ASP A 75 39.06 -0.74 -5.70
CA ASP A 75 37.96 -0.64 -4.75
C ASP A 75 37.03 0.55 -5.06
N LEU A 76 35.77 0.24 -5.35
CA LEU A 76 34.71 1.17 -5.67
C LEU A 76 33.68 1.25 -4.54
N LEU A 77 33.15 2.45 -4.28
CA LEU A 77 32.05 2.69 -3.35
C LEU A 77 30.84 3.16 -4.16
N PHE A 78 29.82 2.30 -4.27
CA PHE A 78 28.58 2.63 -4.97
C PHE A 78 27.61 3.33 -4.02
N LEU A 79 27.17 4.52 -4.41
CA LEU A 79 26.18 5.35 -3.72
C LEU A 79 24.94 5.42 -4.62
N THR A 80 23.88 4.70 -4.27
CA THR A 80 22.66 4.65 -5.09
C THR A 80 21.58 5.56 -4.52
N PHE A 81 21.07 6.48 -5.34
CA PHE A 81 20.00 7.41 -4.99
C PHE A 81 18.68 7.06 -5.68
N VAL A 82 17.58 7.55 -5.11
CA VAL A 82 16.29 7.61 -5.79
C VAL A 82 16.08 9.04 -6.28
N ALA A 83 15.76 9.21 -7.55
CA ALA A 83 15.42 10.49 -8.13
C ALA A 83 13.99 10.49 -8.67
N GLU A 84 13.28 11.60 -8.44
CA GLU A 84 12.03 11.90 -9.11
C GLU A 84 12.33 12.61 -10.42
N LYS A 85 11.74 12.16 -11.53
CA LYS A 85 11.87 12.81 -12.83
C LYS A 85 11.14 14.15 -12.80
N THR A 86 11.85 15.23 -13.08
CA THR A 86 11.30 16.60 -13.13
C THR A 86 11.21 17.13 -14.56
N GLY A 87 11.79 16.41 -15.53
CA GLY A 87 11.71 16.76 -16.94
C GLY A 87 12.67 15.94 -17.80
N GLY A 88 12.82 16.37 -19.05
CA GLY A 88 13.58 15.62 -20.05
C GLY A 88 12.74 14.49 -20.68
N ARG A 89 13.26 13.94 -21.77
CA ARG A 89 12.67 12.79 -22.45
C ARG A 89 13.79 11.80 -22.71
N VAL A 90 13.55 10.54 -22.39
CA VAL A 90 14.44 9.47 -22.83
C VAL A 90 14.41 9.51 -24.35
N ARG A 91 15.57 9.63 -24.98
CA ARG A 91 15.68 9.44 -26.43
C ARG A 91 15.56 7.94 -26.71
N ALA A 92 14.34 7.41 -26.67
CA ALA A 92 14.04 6.02 -26.97
C ALA A 92 13.00 5.96 -28.10
N GLY A 93 13.35 5.28 -29.18
CA GLY A 93 12.45 5.06 -30.32
C GLY A 93 12.90 3.97 -31.28
N ASP A 94 13.93 3.18 -30.95
CA ASP A 94 14.42 2.11 -31.82
C ASP A 94 15.04 0.96 -31.01
N ASP A 95 15.16 -0.23 -31.60
CA ASP A 95 15.76 -1.44 -30.99
C ASP A 95 17.22 -1.24 -30.50
N SER A 96 17.84 -0.13 -30.87
CA SER A 96 19.17 0.32 -30.47
C SER A 96 19.22 1.32 -29.32
N ALA A 97 18.11 1.59 -28.61
CA ALA A 97 18.08 2.58 -27.53
C ALA A 97 19.12 2.30 -26.42
N GLN A 98 20.00 3.28 -26.16
CA GLN A 98 21.02 3.19 -25.10
C GLN A 98 20.44 3.43 -23.70
N ALA A 99 19.22 3.95 -23.60
CA ALA A 99 18.48 4.11 -22.35
C ALA A 99 17.00 3.81 -22.59
N ARG A 100 16.34 3.13 -21.64
CA ARG A 100 14.90 2.88 -21.69
C ARG A 100 14.32 2.61 -20.31
N PHE A 101 13.02 2.85 -20.18
CA PHE A 101 12.23 2.40 -19.04
C PHE A 101 11.89 0.92 -19.21
N CYS A 102 12.31 0.09 -18.26
CA CYS A 102 12.04 -1.35 -18.24
C CYS A 102 11.03 -1.67 -17.13
N PRO A 103 9.97 -2.45 -17.39
CA PRO A 103 9.07 -2.91 -16.33
C PRO A 103 9.82 -3.61 -15.21
N ILE A 104 9.43 -3.37 -13.95
CA ILE A 104 10.04 -4.00 -12.76
C ILE A 104 10.00 -5.54 -12.79
N ASP A 105 9.02 -6.12 -13.49
CA ASP A 105 8.85 -7.57 -13.64
C ASP A 105 9.68 -8.16 -14.79
N GLU A 106 10.24 -7.29 -15.65
CA GLU A 106 10.99 -7.65 -16.86
C GLU A 106 12.38 -6.98 -16.89
N ILE A 107 12.98 -6.81 -15.71
CA ILE A 107 14.31 -6.21 -15.59
C ILE A 107 15.37 -7.16 -16.18
N PRO A 108 16.16 -6.72 -17.19
CA PRO A 108 17.26 -7.52 -17.71
C PRO A 108 18.40 -7.67 -16.69
N PRO A 109 19.28 -8.68 -16.86
CA PRO A 109 20.45 -8.83 -16.00
C PRO A 109 21.31 -7.56 -15.95
N LEU A 110 21.58 -7.07 -14.72
CA LEU A 110 22.38 -5.86 -14.54
C LEU A 110 23.87 -6.16 -14.44
N ALA A 111 24.68 -5.29 -15.04
CA ALA A 111 26.14 -5.39 -15.15
C ALA A 111 26.86 -5.49 -13.80
N PHE A 112 26.30 -4.86 -12.76
CA PHE A 112 26.96 -4.71 -11.46
C PHE A 112 26.09 -5.26 -10.33
N ARG A 113 26.71 -6.01 -9.41
CA ARG A 113 26.07 -6.54 -8.20
C ARG A 113 25.49 -5.43 -7.29
N PRO A 114 26.17 -4.28 -7.07
CA PRO A 114 25.59 -3.15 -6.35
C PRO A 114 24.25 -2.67 -6.93
N ASN A 115 24.13 -2.56 -8.26
CA ASN A 115 22.88 -2.16 -8.90
C ASN A 115 21.75 -3.17 -8.66
N ASN A 116 22.03 -4.48 -8.74
CA ASN A 116 21.05 -5.52 -8.42
C ASN A 116 20.58 -5.45 -6.97
N ARG A 117 21.50 -5.23 -6.03
CA ARG A 117 21.20 -5.10 -4.60
C ARG A 117 20.33 -3.86 -4.33
N ALA A 118 20.72 -2.71 -4.87
CA ALA A 118 19.98 -1.47 -4.71
C ALA A 118 18.59 -1.55 -5.33
N LEU A 119 18.47 -2.10 -6.55
CA LEU A 119 17.18 -2.30 -7.20
C LEU A 119 16.27 -3.24 -6.40
N SER A 120 16.81 -4.34 -5.87
CA SER A 120 16.06 -5.26 -5.01
C SER A 120 15.57 -4.58 -3.74
N ALA A 121 16.39 -3.72 -3.13
CA ALA A 121 16.00 -2.92 -1.97
C ALA A 121 14.90 -1.91 -2.32
N TYR A 122 14.99 -1.27 -3.50
CA TYR A 122 13.96 -0.36 -3.98
C TYR A 122 12.62 -1.07 -4.20
N ILE A 123 12.61 -2.16 -4.97
CA ILE A 123 11.42 -2.97 -5.26
C ILE A 123 10.80 -3.47 -3.95
N LYS A 124 11.62 -3.97 -3.02
CA LYS A 124 11.13 -4.40 -1.70
C LYS A 124 10.47 -3.25 -0.93
N SER A 125 11.01 -2.03 -1.00
CA SER A 125 10.41 -0.85 -0.36
C SER A 125 9.10 -0.40 -0.99
N LYS A 126 8.84 -0.78 -2.26
CA LYS A 126 7.63 -0.44 -3.02
C LYS A 126 6.60 -1.57 -3.11
N LYS A 127 6.98 -2.79 -2.71
CA LYS A 127 6.15 -3.99 -2.83
C LYS A 127 4.77 -3.83 -2.21
N ASP A 128 4.70 -3.26 -1.01
CA ASP A 128 3.41 -3.05 -0.34
C ASP A 128 2.59 -2.00 -1.11
N TYR A 129 3.19 -0.87 -1.50
CA TYR A 129 2.53 0.17 -2.30
C TYR A 129 1.98 -0.34 -3.65
N TRP A 130 2.73 -1.18 -4.37
CA TRP A 130 2.28 -1.73 -5.65
C TRP A 130 1.18 -2.79 -5.47
N ALA A 131 1.27 -3.62 -4.44
CA ALA A 131 0.20 -4.57 -4.12
C ALA A 131 -1.12 -3.87 -3.76
N ILE A 132 -1.08 -2.62 -3.28
CA ILE A 132 -2.25 -1.78 -3.08
C ILE A 132 -2.81 -1.28 -4.41
N LEU A 133 -1.99 -0.66 -5.24
CA LEU A 133 -2.44 -0.10 -6.52
C LEU A 133 -3.05 -1.18 -7.42
N ASP A 134 -2.49 -2.39 -7.42
CA ASP A 134 -3.03 -3.53 -8.18
C ASP A 134 -4.45 -3.89 -7.74
N SER A 135 -4.78 -3.71 -6.45
CA SER A 135 -6.11 -3.96 -5.90
C SER A 135 -7.13 -2.86 -6.26
N ILE A 136 -6.66 -1.68 -6.70
CA ILE A 136 -7.49 -0.53 -7.06
C ILE A 136 -7.76 -0.51 -8.57
N SER A 137 -6.79 -0.91 -9.40
CA SER A 137 -6.87 -0.82 -10.87
C SER A 137 -7.75 -1.88 -11.55
N HIS A 138 -8.34 -2.81 -10.80
CA HIS A 138 -9.27 -3.82 -11.35
C HIS A 138 -10.68 -3.74 -10.73
N PRO A 139 -11.49 -2.70 -11.03
CA PRO A 139 -12.92 -2.73 -10.70
C PRO A 139 -13.73 -3.66 -11.60
N ASP A 140 -13.35 -3.84 -12.88
CA ASP A 140 -14.20 -4.45 -13.91
C ASP A 140 -13.81 -5.87 -14.35
N ASP A 141 -12.63 -6.37 -13.96
CA ASP A 141 -12.14 -7.70 -14.39
C ASP A 141 -12.50 -8.83 -13.39
N ALA A 142 -13.67 -8.70 -12.77
CA ALA A 142 -14.14 -9.57 -11.68
C ALA A 142 -14.50 -11.01 -12.10
N MET A 143 -14.35 -11.41 -13.37
CA MET A 143 -14.68 -12.78 -13.79
C MET A 143 -13.50 -13.69 -14.11
N THR A 144 -12.29 -13.19 -14.31
CA THR A 144 -11.17 -14.08 -14.70
C THR A 144 -9.81 -13.51 -14.33
N THR A 145 -9.38 -13.65 -13.08
CA THR A 145 -7.97 -13.95 -12.76
C THR A 145 -7.81 -14.28 -11.27
N LYS A 146 -6.89 -15.20 -10.99
CA LYS A 146 -6.61 -15.85 -9.69
C LYS A 146 -6.58 -14.86 -8.52
N ARG A 147 -7.41 -15.13 -7.51
CA ARG A 147 -7.38 -14.61 -6.12
C ARG A 147 -5.94 -14.50 -5.60
N LYS A 148 -5.29 -13.35 -5.76
CA LYS A 148 -4.04 -13.04 -5.05
C LYS A 148 -4.41 -12.68 -3.62
N GLY A 149 -3.93 -13.47 -2.67
CA GLY A 149 -4.29 -13.37 -1.25
C GLY A 149 -3.94 -12.03 -0.62
N ALA A 150 -4.67 -11.68 0.44
CA ALA A 150 -4.56 -10.42 1.19
C ALA A 150 -3.10 -9.99 1.46
N ASN A 151 -2.81 -8.69 1.30
CA ASN A 151 -1.49 -8.10 1.54
C ASN A 151 -0.99 -8.41 2.97
N ALA A 152 0.33 -8.42 3.20
CA ALA A 152 0.92 -8.81 4.49
C ALA A 152 0.42 -7.97 5.68
N LEU A 153 0.21 -6.67 5.45
CA LEU A 153 -0.38 -5.74 6.43
C LEU A 153 -1.88 -5.96 6.61
N THR A 154 -2.64 -6.23 5.54
CA THR A 154 -4.05 -6.62 5.64
C THR A 154 -4.22 -7.87 6.50
N ARG A 155 -3.35 -8.88 6.30
CA ARG A 155 -3.30 -10.08 7.16
C ARG A 155 -2.95 -9.75 8.60
N ARG A 156 -1.98 -8.86 8.82
CA ARG A 156 -1.60 -8.42 10.16
C ARG A 156 -2.75 -7.71 10.87
N LEU A 157 -3.42 -6.78 10.21
CA LEU A 157 -4.58 -6.09 10.76
C LEU A 157 -5.76 -7.05 11.02
N ILE A 158 -6.04 -7.95 10.07
CA ILE A 158 -7.04 -9.01 10.28
C ILE A 158 -6.70 -9.81 11.53
N ASN A 159 -5.43 -10.17 11.73
CA ASN A 159 -4.97 -10.86 12.93
C ASN A 159 -5.13 -10.00 14.18
N ASP A 160 -4.83 -8.70 14.11
CA ASP A 160 -4.93 -7.78 15.25
C ASP A 160 -6.39 -7.55 15.65
N ILE A 161 -7.29 -7.33 14.68
CA ILE A 161 -8.75 -7.26 14.90
C ILE A 161 -9.23 -8.59 15.50
N SER A 162 -8.82 -9.72 14.93
CA SER A 162 -9.23 -11.04 15.42
C SER A 162 -8.74 -11.31 16.85
N LYS A 163 -7.50 -10.91 17.17
CA LYS A 163 -6.89 -11.06 18.50
C LYS A 163 -7.55 -10.17 19.55
N ASN A 164 -8.00 -8.98 19.17
CA ASN A 164 -8.63 -8.01 20.09
C ASN A 164 -10.16 -8.03 20.02
N LYS A 165 -10.76 -8.93 19.24
CA LYS A 165 -12.20 -8.96 18.93
C LYS A 165 -13.07 -8.96 20.18
N GLU A 166 -12.74 -9.80 21.16
CA GLU A 166 -13.51 -9.92 22.40
C GLU A 166 -13.54 -8.60 23.19
N LYS A 167 -12.36 -8.03 23.44
CA LYS A 167 -12.22 -6.72 24.10
C LYS A 167 -12.94 -5.60 23.33
N MET A 168 -12.90 -5.61 22.00
CA MET A 168 -13.62 -4.63 21.18
C MET A 168 -15.12 -4.74 21.34
N ILE A 169 -15.66 -5.97 21.37
CA ILE A 169 -17.09 -6.20 21.56
C ILE A 169 -17.52 -5.74 22.96
N GLU A 170 -16.75 -6.07 24.00
CA GLU A 170 -17.02 -5.61 25.37
C GLU A 170 -17.05 -4.09 25.47
N GLN A 171 -16.04 -3.42 24.92
CA GLN A 171 -15.96 -1.96 24.90
C GLN A 171 -17.12 -1.34 24.11
N TRP A 172 -17.47 -1.92 22.96
CA TRP A 172 -18.60 -1.46 22.17
C TRP A 172 -19.93 -1.61 22.92
N ILE A 173 -20.17 -2.73 23.62
CA ILE A 173 -21.37 -2.92 24.43
C ILE A 173 -21.44 -1.90 25.57
N ALA A 174 -20.31 -1.62 26.23
CA ALA A 174 -20.23 -0.58 27.25
C ALA A 174 -20.58 0.80 26.67
N ASP A 175 -20.00 1.17 25.54
CA ASP A 175 -20.32 2.44 24.85
C ASP A 175 -21.79 2.50 24.42
N MET A 176 -22.36 1.39 23.91
CA MET A 176 -23.77 1.30 23.49
C MET A 176 -24.76 1.53 24.64
N THR A 177 -24.43 1.06 25.84
CA THR A 177 -25.29 1.20 27.03
C THR A 177 -25.13 2.55 27.73
N ALA A 178 -23.94 3.15 27.66
CA ALA A 178 -23.67 4.45 28.24
C ALA A 178 -24.10 5.63 27.35
N ASN A 179 -24.01 5.49 26.01
CA ASN A 179 -24.16 6.61 25.09
C ASN A 179 -25.64 7.05 24.92
N PRO A 180 -25.95 8.36 25.04
CA PRO A 180 -27.31 8.87 24.82
C PRO A 180 -27.87 8.62 23.41
N SER A 181 -27.01 8.55 22.40
CA SER A 181 -27.40 8.35 20.99
C SER A 181 -27.83 6.92 20.67
N THR A 182 -27.68 5.98 21.62
CA THR A 182 -28.03 4.57 21.50
C THR A 182 -28.90 4.11 22.68
N ALA A 183 -29.65 5.03 23.30
CA ALA A 183 -30.41 4.79 24.53
C ALA A 183 -31.39 3.60 24.43
N GLU A 184 -31.95 3.33 23.26
CA GLU A 184 -32.83 2.18 23.00
C GLU A 184 -32.15 0.82 23.23
N TYR A 185 -30.82 0.76 23.19
CA TYR A 185 -30.07 -0.48 23.38
C TYR A 185 -29.76 -0.80 24.84
N ARG A 186 -30.04 0.11 25.79
CA ARG A 186 -29.79 -0.09 27.23
C ARG A 186 -30.50 -1.30 27.83
N HIS A 187 -31.67 -1.63 27.28
CA HIS A 187 -32.50 -2.75 27.71
C HIS A 187 -32.38 -3.97 26.79
N THR A 188 -31.51 -3.92 25.78
CA THR A 188 -31.26 -5.06 24.90
C THR A 188 -30.35 -6.06 25.60
N GLU A 189 -30.66 -7.35 25.50
CA GLU A 189 -29.81 -8.40 26.06
C GLU A 189 -28.37 -8.32 25.55
N THR A 190 -27.40 -8.36 26.47
CA THR A 190 -25.95 -8.34 26.17
C THR A 190 -25.56 -9.38 25.13
N ARG A 191 -26.16 -10.59 25.19
CA ARG A 191 -25.89 -11.67 24.22
C ARG A 191 -26.32 -11.29 22.80
N THR A 192 -27.42 -10.56 22.66
CA THR A 192 -27.90 -10.08 21.35
C THR A 192 -26.95 -9.03 20.79
N LEU A 193 -26.51 -8.08 21.62
CA LEU A 193 -25.53 -7.06 21.23
C LEU A 193 -24.19 -7.69 20.82
N TYR A 194 -23.72 -8.66 21.61
CA TYR A 194 -22.51 -9.43 21.31
C TYR A 194 -22.60 -10.08 19.94
N ASN A 195 -23.68 -10.83 19.68
CA ASN A 195 -23.87 -11.54 18.40
C ASN A 195 -23.91 -10.58 17.20
N ILE A 196 -24.47 -9.38 17.36
CA ILE A 196 -24.51 -8.37 16.29
C ILE A 196 -23.10 -7.86 16.01
N CYS A 197 -22.37 -7.43 17.05
CA CYS A 197 -21.03 -6.88 16.91
C CYS A 197 -20.05 -7.94 16.38
N ASP A 198 -20.12 -9.16 16.90
CA ASP A 198 -19.31 -10.30 16.45
C ASP A 198 -19.49 -10.56 14.95
N ARG A 199 -20.75 -10.58 14.48
CA ARG A 199 -21.06 -10.75 13.06
C ARG A 199 -20.50 -9.60 12.25
N ILE A 200 -20.70 -8.35 12.64
CA ILE A 200 -20.19 -7.17 11.92
C ILE A 200 -18.66 -7.19 11.84
N ILE A 201 -17.96 -7.50 12.93
CA ILE A 201 -16.49 -7.65 12.92
C ILE A 201 -16.07 -8.81 12.02
N SER A 202 -16.79 -9.93 12.01
CA SER A 202 -16.47 -11.04 11.11
C SER A 202 -16.64 -10.64 9.64
N GLN A 203 -17.67 -9.85 9.32
CA GLN A 203 -17.92 -9.33 7.97
C GLN A 203 -16.80 -8.39 7.51
N ILE A 204 -16.40 -7.42 8.34
CA ILE A 204 -15.36 -6.47 7.96
C ILE A 204 -13.99 -7.16 7.83
N THR A 205 -13.68 -8.14 8.67
CA THR A 205 -12.46 -8.94 8.56
C THR A 205 -12.40 -9.70 7.22
N LEU A 206 -13.52 -10.29 6.79
CA LEU A 206 -13.60 -10.94 5.47
C LEU A 206 -13.51 -9.92 4.31
N TRP A 207 -14.15 -8.76 4.46
CA TRP A 207 -14.10 -7.66 3.47
C TRP A 207 -12.68 -7.15 3.27
N LEU A 208 -11.97 -6.87 4.36
CA LEU A 208 -10.58 -6.44 4.33
C LEU A 208 -9.70 -7.50 3.65
N GLY A 209 -9.98 -8.78 3.88
CA GLY A 209 -9.26 -9.91 3.29
C GLY A 209 -9.60 -10.25 1.83
N HIS A 210 -10.40 -9.42 1.14
CA HIS A 210 -10.88 -9.68 -0.23
C HIS A 210 -11.68 -10.99 -0.39
N ALA A 211 -12.26 -11.48 0.70
CA ALA A 211 -13.05 -12.71 0.74
C ALA A 211 -14.56 -12.43 0.75
N TYR A 212 -14.97 -11.18 0.54
CA TYR A 212 -16.35 -10.75 0.74
C TYR A 212 -16.92 -9.98 -0.46
N ASP A 213 -18.13 -10.37 -0.86
CA ASP A 213 -18.88 -9.79 -1.98
C ASP A 213 -19.94 -8.80 -1.47
N ILE A 214 -20.18 -7.74 -2.25
CA ILE A 214 -21.17 -6.68 -2.01
C ILE A 214 -22.57 -7.27 -1.82
N GLU A 215 -22.92 -8.34 -2.56
CA GLU A 215 -24.25 -8.95 -2.45
C GLU A 215 -24.49 -9.54 -1.04
N ARG A 216 -23.44 -10.05 -0.39
CA ARG A 216 -23.55 -10.54 0.98
C ARG A 216 -23.70 -9.42 2.01
N ILE A 217 -23.02 -8.28 1.81
CA ILE A 217 -23.19 -7.06 2.63
C ILE A 217 -24.64 -6.60 2.53
N LYS A 218 -25.16 -6.48 1.30
CA LYS A 218 -26.55 -6.11 1.02
C LYS A 218 -27.54 -7.01 1.77
N ILE A 219 -27.45 -8.32 1.58
CA ILE A 219 -28.37 -9.28 2.23
C ILE A 219 -28.31 -9.15 3.75
N PHE A 220 -27.11 -9.12 4.33
CA PHE A 220 -26.92 -9.07 5.78
C PHE A 220 -27.46 -7.76 6.38
N TYR A 221 -27.04 -6.61 5.85
CA TYR A 221 -27.39 -5.31 6.43
C TYR A 221 -28.86 -4.95 6.17
N THR A 222 -29.43 -5.32 5.02
CA THR A 222 -30.88 -5.17 4.80
C THR A 222 -31.69 -6.01 5.78
N LYS A 223 -31.29 -7.25 6.07
CA LYS A 223 -31.96 -8.07 7.08
C LYS A 223 -31.80 -7.48 8.48
N LEU A 224 -30.58 -7.06 8.84
CA LEU A 224 -30.30 -6.46 10.14
C LEU A 224 -31.13 -5.19 10.36
N GLY A 225 -31.27 -4.32 9.35
CA GLY A 225 -32.10 -3.12 9.42
C GLY A 225 -33.56 -3.43 9.73
N SER A 226 -34.15 -4.39 9.02
CA SER A 226 -35.54 -4.82 9.26
C SER A 226 -35.72 -5.44 10.66
N GLU A 227 -34.76 -6.25 11.12
CA GLU A 227 -34.77 -6.80 12.47
C GLU A 227 -34.68 -5.71 13.55
N ARG A 228 -33.89 -4.65 13.33
CA ARG A 228 -33.78 -3.52 14.27
C ARG A 228 -35.06 -2.69 14.32
N ASN A 229 -35.67 -2.42 13.17
CA ASN A 229 -36.97 -1.72 13.10
C ASN A 229 -38.05 -2.51 13.86
N LYS A 230 -38.15 -3.83 13.62
CA LYS A 230 -39.08 -4.72 14.34
C LYS A 230 -38.84 -4.78 15.84
N ALA A 231 -37.60 -4.57 16.28
CA ALA A 231 -37.22 -4.51 17.70
C ALA A 231 -37.48 -3.12 18.34
N GLY A 232 -38.00 -2.15 17.59
CA GLY A 232 -38.31 -0.80 18.09
C GLY A 232 -37.09 0.12 18.28
N ALA A 233 -35.90 -0.28 17.80
CA ALA A 233 -34.73 0.60 17.81
C ALA A 233 -34.93 1.74 16.80
N LYS A 234 -34.47 2.97 17.09
CA LYS A 234 -34.59 4.08 16.13
C LYS A 234 -33.48 3.98 15.09
N ILE A 235 -33.75 4.41 13.85
CA ILE A 235 -32.72 4.43 12.80
C ILE A 235 -31.48 5.24 13.22
N SER A 236 -31.67 6.36 13.93
CA SER A 236 -30.56 7.15 14.46
C SER A 236 -29.68 6.35 15.42
N GLY A 237 -30.26 5.55 16.30
CA GLY A 237 -29.48 4.71 17.21
C GLY A 237 -28.82 3.55 16.49
N VAL A 238 -29.46 2.97 15.47
CA VAL A 238 -28.84 1.94 14.61
C VAL A 238 -27.59 2.49 13.90
N LEU A 239 -27.65 3.70 13.35
CA LEU A 239 -26.52 4.34 12.67
C LEU A 239 -25.42 4.77 13.66
N SER A 240 -25.80 5.25 14.84
CA SER A 240 -24.85 5.52 15.94
C SER A 240 -24.14 4.25 16.38
N ALA A 241 -24.87 3.13 16.50
CA ALA A 241 -24.31 1.84 16.85
C ALA A 241 -23.24 1.38 15.86
N LEU A 242 -23.51 1.49 14.55
CA LEU A 242 -22.53 1.20 13.50
C LEU A 242 -21.30 2.13 13.57
N SER A 243 -21.52 3.42 13.85
CA SER A 243 -20.44 4.40 13.98
C SER A 243 -19.51 4.08 15.15
N LEU A 244 -20.05 3.61 16.28
CA LEU A 244 -19.28 3.15 17.43
C LEU A 244 -18.46 1.90 17.10
N ILE A 245 -19.00 0.93 16.36
CA ILE A 245 -18.21 -0.25 15.92
C ILE A 245 -17.03 0.21 15.05
N ARG A 246 -17.28 1.13 14.09
CA ARG A 246 -16.24 1.69 13.22
C ARG A 246 -15.11 2.32 14.03
N LYS A 247 -15.45 3.10 15.07
CA LYS A 247 -14.50 3.71 15.99
C LYS A 247 -13.62 2.65 16.68
N HIS A 248 -14.20 1.63 17.31
CA HIS A 248 -13.40 0.60 18.01
C HIS A 248 -12.48 -0.19 17.08
N ILE A 249 -12.91 -0.48 15.84
CA ILE A 249 -12.05 -1.12 14.84
C ILE A 249 -10.86 -0.21 14.50
N TRP A 250 -11.10 1.08 14.34
CA TRP A 250 -10.05 2.07 14.05
C TRP A 250 -9.09 2.26 15.23
N ASP A 251 -9.59 2.32 16.45
CA ASP A 251 -8.77 2.44 17.67
C ASP A 251 -7.81 1.25 17.82
N VAL A 252 -8.29 0.03 17.54
CA VAL A 252 -7.43 -1.16 17.53
C VAL A 252 -6.38 -1.09 16.42
N ALA A 253 -6.75 -0.63 15.22
CA ALA A 253 -5.82 -0.45 14.12
C ALA A 253 -4.71 0.58 14.43
N LEU A 254 -5.02 1.64 15.20
CA LEU A 254 -4.08 2.71 15.57
C LEU A 254 -3.25 2.43 16.82
N SER A 255 -3.79 1.67 17.77
CA SER A 255 -3.20 1.48 19.12
C SER A 255 -1.89 0.67 19.14
N GLN A 256 -1.61 -0.11 18.10
CA GLN A 256 -0.32 -0.77 17.92
C GLN A 256 0.57 0.17 17.09
N GLY A 257 1.80 0.48 17.55
CA GLY A 257 2.77 1.42 16.94
C GLY A 257 3.29 1.08 15.52
N THR A 258 2.46 0.40 14.73
CA THR A 258 2.64 -0.05 13.36
C THR A 258 2.32 1.00 12.31
N LEU A 259 1.64 2.10 12.66
CA LEU A 259 1.31 3.19 11.73
C LEU A 259 2.20 4.44 11.89
N GLN A 260 3.15 4.39 12.82
CA GLN A 260 4.01 5.54 13.18
C GLN A 260 5.39 5.53 12.48
N LYS A 261 5.73 4.52 11.67
CA LYS A 261 7.07 4.43 11.05
C LYS A 261 7.04 4.79 9.57
N ASN A 262 6.77 6.06 9.27
CA ASN A 262 7.10 6.83 8.04
C ASN A 262 6.83 6.21 6.64
N LEU A 263 6.31 4.98 6.52
CA LEU A 263 5.86 4.35 5.28
C LEU A 263 4.37 3.98 5.32
N ASP A 264 3.70 4.28 6.44
CA ASP A 264 2.36 3.77 6.74
C ASP A 264 1.21 4.69 6.31
N LEU A 265 1.46 5.92 5.86
CA LEU A 265 0.40 6.88 5.53
C LEU A 265 -0.49 6.40 4.38
N TYR A 266 0.10 6.01 3.25
CA TYR A 266 -0.66 5.52 2.10
C TYR A 266 -1.42 4.22 2.42
N MET A 267 -0.83 3.36 3.23
CA MET A 267 -1.48 2.14 3.74
C MET A 267 -2.63 2.46 4.70
N THR A 268 -2.46 3.47 5.57
CA THR A 268 -3.51 4.00 6.45
C THR A 268 -4.66 4.52 5.62
N PHE A 269 -4.38 5.30 4.58
CA PHE A 269 -5.39 5.84 3.68
C PHE A 269 -6.13 4.74 2.92
N GLU A 270 -5.43 3.69 2.47
CA GLU A 270 -6.08 2.56 1.81
C GLU A 270 -6.99 1.79 2.78
N LEU A 271 -6.49 1.49 3.98
CA LEU A 271 -7.29 0.84 5.01
C LEU A 271 -8.52 1.67 5.35
N GLN A 272 -8.32 2.97 5.59
CA GLN A 272 -9.38 3.94 5.83
C GLN A 272 -10.38 3.92 4.69
N ARG A 273 -9.94 3.94 3.43
CA ARG A 273 -10.82 3.86 2.25
C ARG A 273 -11.64 2.56 2.24
N ARG A 274 -11.00 1.40 2.47
CA ARG A 274 -11.70 0.10 2.50
C ARG A 274 -12.73 0.03 3.63
N MET A 275 -12.40 0.56 4.80
CA MET A 275 -13.33 0.67 5.93
C MET A 275 -14.47 1.63 5.61
N THR A 276 -14.19 2.79 5.02
CA THR A 276 -15.20 3.76 4.59
C THR A 276 -16.20 3.11 3.63
N ILE A 277 -15.73 2.45 2.57
CA ILE A 277 -16.62 1.77 1.60
C ILE A 277 -17.49 0.72 2.30
N PHE A 278 -16.91 -0.10 3.18
CA PHE A 278 -17.67 -1.10 3.93
C PHE A 278 -18.79 -0.46 4.76
N PHE A 279 -18.47 0.57 5.53
CA PHE A 279 -19.43 1.22 6.42
C PHE A 279 -20.47 2.05 5.64
N ASP A 280 -20.12 2.66 4.52
CA ASP A 280 -21.06 3.38 3.66
C ASP A 280 -22.09 2.41 3.05
N LEU A 281 -21.63 1.25 2.57
CA LEU A 281 -22.53 0.18 2.11
C LEU A 281 -23.40 -0.36 3.23
N ALA A 282 -22.82 -0.59 4.41
CA ALA A 282 -23.55 -1.04 5.59
C ALA A 282 -24.65 -0.05 5.98
N ILE A 283 -24.34 1.25 6.03
CA ILE A 283 -25.28 2.34 6.32
C ILE A 283 -26.38 2.39 5.27
N PHE A 284 -26.04 2.33 3.98
CA PHE A 284 -27.04 2.36 2.92
C PHE A 284 -28.02 1.19 3.02
N TYR A 285 -27.51 -0.05 3.13
CA TYR A 285 -28.35 -1.24 3.14
C TYR A 285 -29.09 -1.45 4.45
N ILE A 286 -28.55 -1.02 5.59
CA ILE A 286 -29.27 -1.07 6.86
C ILE A 286 -30.44 -0.10 6.87
N THR A 287 -30.26 1.12 6.35
CA THR A 287 -31.35 2.10 6.22
C THR A 287 -32.43 1.58 5.28
N ARG A 288 -32.05 1.07 4.10
CA ARG A 288 -33.00 0.47 3.15
C ARG A 288 -33.75 -0.73 3.72
N GLY A 289 -33.11 -1.49 4.61
CA GLY A 289 -33.75 -2.61 5.31
C GLY A 289 -34.66 -2.16 6.44
N TYR A 290 -34.31 -1.07 7.11
CA TYR A 290 -35.07 -0.48 8.20
C TYR A 290 -36.36 0.18 7.70
N GLU A 291 -36.34 0.80 6.52
CA GLU A 291 -37.51 1.41 5.87
C GLU A 291 -38.56 0.40 5.37
N LYS A 292 -38.24 -0.90 5.38
CA LYS A 292 -39.16 -1.99 5.00
C LYS A 292 -39.88 -2.58 6.21
#